data_AF-A0A412NHF0-F1
#
_entry.id   AF-A0A412NHF0-F1
#
_cell.length_a   1.000
_cell.length_b   1.000
_cell.length_c   1.000
_cell.angle_alpha   90.00
_cell.angle_beta   90.00
_cell.angle_gamma   90.00
#
_symmetry.space_group_name_H-M   'P 1'
#
loop_
_entity.id
_entity.type
_entity.pdbx_description
1 polymer ?
#
loop_
_entity_poly.entity_id
_entity_poly.type
_entity_poly.pdbx_seq_one_letter_code
_entity_poly.pdbx_strand_id
1 'polypeptide(L)'
;MSEADLKQEAEQRLGTEIESSEWDKTKSYAERKLKGIIERFGDEGGIRREPWYLAQLIAETVQQNRFSRFTIELMELNRYADMEIKKGQPVS
;
A
#
# COMPACT_ATOMS: atom_id res chain seq x y z
N MET A 1 -3.06 -19.14 11.64
CA MET A 1 -1.88 -18.47 11.06
C MET A 1 -1.40 -17.45 12.07
N SER A 2 -0.10 -17.44 12.38
CA SER A 2 0.47 -16.39 13.24
C SER A 2 0.59 -15.06 12.49
N GLU A 3 0.90 -13.99 13.20
CA GLU A 3 1.16 -12.69 12.58
C GLU A 3 2.43 -12.71 11.70
N ALA A 4 3.46 -13.44 12.12
CA ALA A 4 4.67 -13.63 11.33
C ALA A 4 4.38 -14.40 10.03
N ASP A 5 3.58 -15.46 10.11
CA ASP A 5 3.16 -16.23 8.93
C ASP A 5 2.32 -15.35 7.98
N LEU A 6 1.44 -14.50 8.53
CA LEU A 6 0.64 -13.56 7.73
C LEU A 6 1.52 -12.54 7.00
N LYS A 7 2.54 -12.02 7.68
CA LYS A 7 3.50 -11.10 7.07
C LYS A 7 4.27 -11.78 5.95
N GLN A 8 4.80 -12.96 6.20
CA GLN A 8 5.53 -13.73 5.20
C GLN A 8 4.66 -14.06 3.97
N GLU A 9 3.42 -14.46 4.19
CA GLU A 9 2.44 -14.80 3.14
C GLU A 9 2.06 -13.55 2.30
N ALA A 10 2.00 -12.37 2.93
CA ALA A 10 1.80 -11.10 2.24
C ALA A 10 3.05 -10.68 1.43
N GLU A 11 4.25 -10.84 1.99
CA GLU A 11 5.52 -10.56 1.32
C GLU A 11 5.72 -11.44 0.08
N GLN A 12 5.37 -12.72 0.16
CA GLN A 12 5.39 -13.64 -0.98
C GLN A 12 4.49 -13.17 -2.13
N ARG A 13 3.29 -12.66 -1.83
CA ARG A 13 2.38 -12.09 -2.84
C ARG A 13 2.85 -10.76 -3.39
N LEU A 14 3.41 -9.92 -2.53
CA LEU A 14 3.93 -8.61 -2.90
C LEU A 14 5.18 -8.73 -3.78
N GLY A 15 5.98 -9.80 -3.58
CA GLY A 15 7.26 -10.01 -4.25
C GLY A 15 8.42 -9.22 -3.62
N THR A 16 8.20 -8.58 -2.47
CA THR A 16 9.21 -7.81 -1.72
C THR A 16 8.90 -7.86 -0.23
N GLU A 17 9.91 -7.62 0.61
CA GLU A 17 9.74 -7.45 2.05
C GLU A 17 8.82 -6.27 2.40
N ILE A 18 8.08 -6.40 3.50
CA ILE A 18 7.25 -5.34 4.07
C ILE A 18 7.99 -4.78 5.28
N GLU A 19 8.33 -3.50 5.21
CA GLU A 19 9.01 -2.82 6.30
C GLU A 19 8.15 -2.83 7.56
N SER A 20 8.78 -2.95 8.73
CA SER A 20 8.05 -2.91 10.01
C SER A 20 7.27 -1.60 10.19
N SER A 21 7.75 -0.50 9.61
CA SER A 21 7.07 0.80 9.61
C SER A 21 5.82 0.83 8.71
N GLU A 22 5.74 -0.05 7.71
CA GLU A 22 4.57 -0.18 6.82
C GLU A 22 3.51 -1.11 7.40
N TRP A 23 3.91 -2.09 8.22
CA TRP A 23 3.09 -3.21 8.67
C TRP A 23 1.80 -2.81 9.38
N ASP A 24 1.90 -2.16 10.55
CA ASP A 24 0.74 -1.94 11.44
C ASP A 24 -0.38 -1.15 10.76
N LYS A 25 0.00 -0.07 10.05
CA LYS A 25 -0.95 0.79 9.33
C LYS A 25 -1.60 0.05 8.17
N THR A 26 -0.82 -0.73 7.43
CA THR A 26 -1.30 -1.49 6.26
C THR A 26 -2.24 -2.61 6.71
N LYS A 27 -1.87 -3.37 7.74
CA LYS A 27 -2.70 -4.43 8.30
C LYS A 27 -4.05 -3.89 8.79
N SER A 28 -4.04 -2.83 9.61
CA SER A 28 -5.26 -2.20 10.11
C SER A 28 -6.16 -1.68 8.98
N TYR A 29 -5.58 -1.15 7.90
CA TYR A 29 -6.34 -0.74 6.73
C TYR A 29 -6.94 -1.94 5.98
N ALA A 30 -6.15 -2.98 5.74
CA ALA A 30 -6.57 -4.20 5.06
C ALA A 30 -7.70 -4.92 5.81
N GLU A 31 -7.64 -4.99 7.15
CA GLU A 31 -8.70 -5.54 8.00
C GLU A 31 -10.01 -4.76 7.87
N ARG A 32 -9.94 -3.41 7.87
CA ARG A 32 -11.12 -2.56 7.63
C ARG A 32 -11.68 -2.74 6.22
N LYS A 33 -10.80 -2.86 5.21
CA LYS A 33 -11.18 -3.15 3.82
C LYS A 33 -11.90 -4.50 3.73
N LEU A 34 -11.35 -5.54 4.37
CA LEU A 34 -11.95 -6.88 4.43
C LEU A 34 -13.34 -6.84 5.07
N LYS A 35 -13.47 -6.21 6.23
CA LYS A 35 -14.76 -6.02 6.91
C LYS A 35 -15.78 -5.39 5.97
N GLY A 36 -15.42 -4.28 5.31
CA GLY A 36 -16.31 -3.61 4.36
C GLY A 36 -16.64 -4.43 3.11
N ILE A 37 -15.72 -5.27 2.62
CA ILE A 37 -16.00 -6.22 1.53
C ILE A 37 -17.04 -7.25 1.98
N ILE A 38 -16.85 -7.84 3.17
CA ILE A 38 -17.77 -8.85 3.69
C ILE A 38 -19.16 -8.26 3.95
N GLU A 39 -19.25 -7.07 4.52
CA GLU A 39 -20.51 -6.39 4.79
C GLU A 39 -21.31 -6.10 3.50
N ARG A 40 -20.63 -5.77 2.40
CA ARG A 40 -21.28 -5.41 1.14
C ARG A 40 -21.58 -6.59 0.22
N PHE A 41 -20.69 -7.58 0.21
CA PHE A 41 -20.68 -8.63 -0.80
C PHE A 41 -20.79 -10.05 -0.21
N GLY A 42 -20.93 -10.17 1.11
CA GLY A 42 -20.87 -11.45 1.82
C GLY A 42 -19.44 -11.97 1.99
N ASP A 43 -19.27 -13.15 2.57
CA ASP A 43 -17.95 -13.79 2.73
C ASP A 43 -17.63 -14.87 1.69
N GLU A 44 -18.50 -15.00 0.67
CA GLU A 44 -18.32 -15.93 -0.46
C GLU A 44 -18.13 -17.38 0.01
N GLY A 45 -19.05 -17.86 0.84
CA GLY A 45 -18.97 -19.23 1.37
C GLY A 45 -17.77 -19.44 2.31
N GLY A 46 -17.26 -18.37 2.91
CA GLY A 46 -16.11 -18.40 3.82
C GLY A 46 -14.76 -18.10 3.16
N ILE A 47 -14.68 -18.07 1.83
CA ILE A 47 -13.43 -17.81 1.08
C ILE A 47 -12.76 -16.51 1.56
N ARG A 48 -13.53 -15.44 1.80
CA ARG A 48 -12.97 -14.14 2.22
C ARG A 48 -12.48 -14.12 3.66
N ARG A 49 -12.81 -15.14 4.46
CA ARG A 49 -12.32 -15.31 5.83
C ARG A 49 -11.05 -16.15 5.89
N GLU A 50 -10.67 -16.76 4.77
CA GLU A 50 -9.43 -17.52 4.72
C GLU A 50 -8.22 -16.61 4.92
N PRO A 51 -7.19 -17.06 5.66
CA PRO A 51 -6.07 -16.19 6.03
C PRO A 51 -5.31 -15.62 4.82
N TRP A 52 -5.25 -16.37 3.73
CA TRP A 52 -4.61 -15.93 2.48
C TRP A 52 -5.28 -14.71 1.86
N TYR A 53 -6.59 -14.53 2.08
CA TYR A 53 -7.34 -13.39 1.54
C TYR A 53 -6.93 -12.09 2.22
N LEU A 54 -6.73 -12.13 3.54
CA LEU A 54 -6.17 -10.98 4.26
C LEU A 54 -4.73 -10.69 3.83
N ALA A 55 -3.90 -11.72 3.63
CA ALA A 55 -2.53 -11.55 3.14
C ALA A 55 -2.48 -10.84 1.77
N GLN A 56 -3.38 -11.21 0.86
CA GLN A 56 -3.56 -10.54 -0.44
C GLN A 56 -3.93 -9.05 -0.25
N LEU A 57 -4.90 -8.74 0.62
CA LEU A 57 -5.30 -7.35 0.87
C LEU A 57 -4.19 -6.51 1.49
N ILE A 58 -3.35 -7.11 2.34
CA ILE A 58 -2.16 -6.45 2.90
C ILE A 58 -1.17 -6.14 1.78
N ALA A 59 -0.82 -7.11 0.93
CA ALA A 59 0.09 -6.92 -0.19
C ALA A 59 -0.38 -5.78 -1.14
N GLU A 60 -1.66 -5.80 -1.52
CA GLU A 60 -2.28 -4.74 -2.32
C GLU A 60 -2.18 -3.36 -1.64
N THR A 61 -2.41 -3.30 -0.32
CA THR A 61 -2.37 -2.04 0.43
C THR A 61 -0.94 -1.49 0.49
N VAL A 62 0.08 -2.34 0.67
CA VAL A 62 1.50 -1.92 0.64
C VAL A 62 1.85 -1.37 -0.74
N GLN A 63 1.48 -2.10 -1.81
CA GLN A 63 1.74 -1.67 -3.18
C GLN A 63 1.09 -0.31 -3.47
N GLN A 64 -0.18 -0.13 -3.07
CA GLN A 64 -0.90 1.13 -3.22
C GLN A 64 -0.23 2.29 -2.46
N ASN A 65 0.18 2.06 -1.21
CA ASN A 65 0.87 3.06 -0.41
C ASN A 65 2.21 3.47 -1.04
N ARG A 66 3.02 2.50 -1.48
CA ARG A 66 4.32 2.76 -2.12
C ARG A 66 4.16 3.52 -3.42
N PHE A 67 3.21 3.11 -4.27
CA PHE A 67 2.92 3.81 -5.52
C PHE A 67 2.42 5.24 -5.30
N SER A 68 1.56 5.44 -4.29
CA SER A 68 1.07 6.78 -3.94
C SER A 68 2.20 7.68 -3.45
N ARG A 69 3.08 7.17 -2.56
CA ARG A 69 4.26 7.88 -2.08
C ARG A 69 5.19 8.28 -3.24
N PHE A 70 5.53 7.33 -4.10
CA PHE A 70 6.35 7.57 -5.29
C PHE A 70 5.77 8.69 -6.18
N THR A 71 4.45 8.65 -6.43
CA THR A 71 3.79 9.65 -7.29
C THR A 71 3.84 11.06 -6.67
N ILE A 72 3.65 11.16 -5.36
CA ILE A 72 3.75 12.43 -4.62
C ILE A 72 5.20 12.96 -4.68
N GLU A 73 6.19 12.11 -4.38
CA GLU A 73 7.61 12.48 -4.41
C GLU A 73 8.05 12.93 -5.82
N LEU A 74 7.58 12.23 -6.87
CA LEU A 74 7.86 12.62 -8.26
C LEU A 74 7.25 13.98 -8.60
N MET A 75 6.03 14.25 -8.17
CA MET A 75 5.38 15.55 -8.36
C MET A 75 6.16 16.67 -7.65
N GLU A 76 6.60 16.44 -6.42
CA GLU A 76 7.40 17.40 -5.67
C GLU A 76 8.73 17.69 -6.36
N LEU A 77 9.44 16.64 -6.79
CA LEU A 77 10.71 16.78 -7.51
C LEU A 77 10.55 17.60 -8.80
N ASN A 78 9.50 17.35 -9.58
CA ASN A 78 9.19 18.12 -10.78
C ASN A 78 8.95 19.61 -10.45
N ARG A 79 8.20 19.90 -9.38
CA ARG A 79 8.00 21.28 -8.93
C ARG A 79 9.29 21.97 -8.53
N TYR A 80 10.20 21.27 -7.85
CA TYR A 80 11.52 21.81 -7.51
C TYR A 80 12.35 22.11 -8.76
N ALA A 81 12.39 21.20 -9.73
CA ALA A 81 13.09 21.40 -10.99
C ALA A 81 12.57 22.63 -11.75
N ASP A 82 11.24 22.79 -11.85
CA ASP A 82 10.61 23.95 -12.49
C ASP A 82 10.99 25.28 -11.82
N MET A 83 11.08 25.29 -10.48
CA MET A 83 11.49 26.48 -9.74
C MET A 83 12.96 26.85 -9.99
N GLU A 84 13.86 25.87 -10.02
CA GLU A 84 15.29 26.11 -10.28
C GLU A 84 15.53 26.59 -11.71
N ILE A 85 14.81 26.06 -12.71
CA ILE A 85 14.87 26.54 -14.09
C ILE A 85 14.41 28.01 -14.16
N LYS A 86 13.33 28.39 -13.48
CA LYS A 86 12.81 29.77 -13.46
C LYS A 86 13.75 30.76 -12.78
N LYS A 87 14.44 30.35 -11.71
CA LYS A 87 15.46 31.21 -11.05
C LYS A 87 16.67 31.50 -11.94
N GLY A 88 17.00 30.60 -12.86
CA GLY A 88 18.14 30.75 -13.78
C GLY A 88 17.85 31.58 -15.04
N GLN A 89 16.60 31.97 -15.30
CA GLN A 89 16.27 32.81 -16.46
C GLN A 89 16.52 34.29 -16.15
N PRO A 90 17.27 35.02 -16.99
CA PRO A 90 17.43 36.47 -16.83
C PRO A 90 16.07 37.14 -17.01
N VAL A 91 15.73 38.04 -16.08
CA VAL A 91 14.54 38.87 -16.17
C VAL A 91 14.77 39.88 -17.30
N SER A 92 13.97 39.82 -18.38
CA SER A 92 14.02 40.80 -19.47
C SER A 92 13.32 42.10 -19.10
#